data_AF-A7HRL1-F1
#
_entry.id   AF-A7HRL1-F1
#
_cell.length_a   1.000
_cell.length_b   1.000
_cell.length_c   1.000
_cell.angle_alpha   90.00
_cell.angle_beta   90.00
_cell.angle_gamma   90.00
#
_symmetry.space_group_name_H-M   'P 1'
#
loop_
_entity.id
_entity.type
_entity.pdbx_description
1 polymer ?
#
loop_
_entity_poly.entity_id
_entity_poly.type
_entity_poly.pdbx_seq_one_letter_code
_entity_poly.pdbx_strand_id
1 'polypeptide(L)'
;MGRASDLFDGTPTLAEMAEIANEVSQLVGDDESEESRVAFAWMLLNRRAAREQFDGGKRPANFADADFLLSLAALCRAWAGAVPDPTRGATQFHPHTELPGWARQSSPRALIGGNFFYAP
;
A
#
# COMPACT_ATOMS: atom_id res chain seq x y z
N MET A 1 12.34 -12.97 6.21
CA MET A 1 11.85 -11.64 5.81
C MET A 1 11.80 -11.65 4.29
N GLY A 2 10.62 -11.58 3.68
CA GLY A 2 10.45 -11.56 2.22
C GLY A 2 10.47 -10.14 1.69
N ARG A 3 10.95 -9.95 0.46
CA ARG A 3 10.88 -8.67 -0.26
C ARG A 3 9.58 -8.63 -1.06
N ALA A 4 9.01 -7.45 -1.29
CA ALA A 4 7.83 -7.38 -2.16
C ALA A 4 8.18 -7.79 -3.59
N SER A 5 9.42 -7.55 -4.03
CA SER A 5 9.93 -8.02 -5.33
C SER A 5 9.83 -9.53 -5.52
N ASP A 6 9.83 -10.32 -4.45
CA ASP A 6 9.67 -11.78 -4.53
C ASP A 6 8.26 -12.20 -4.98
N LEU A 7 7.28 -11.28 -4.96
CA LEU A 7 5.90 -11.52 -5.34
C LEU A 7 5.64 -11.38 -6.85
N PHE A 8 6.62 -10.93 -7.63
CA PHE A 8 6.43 -10.55 -9.03
C PHE A 8 7.41 -11.27 -9.97
N ASP A 9 6.93 -11.66 -11.16
CA ASP A 9 7.73 -12.29 -12.22
C ASP A 9 8.66 -11.30 -12.95
N GLY A 10 8.60 -10.01 -12.61
CA GLY A 10 9.34 -8.94 -13.28
C GLY A 10 9.50 -7.68 -12.42
N THR A 11 10.41 -6.79 -12.84
CA THR A 11 10.64 -5.51 -12.16
C THR A 11 9.66 -4.46 -12.68
N PRO A 12 8.97 -3.71 -11.81
CA PRO A 12 8.07 -2.65 -12.20
C PRO A 12 8.85 -1.52 -12.86
N THR A 13 8.25 -0.94 -13.89
CA THR A 13 8.70 0.28 -14.52
C THR A 13 8.59 1.46 -13.55
N LEU A 14 9.34 2.53 -13.84
CA LEU A 14 9.21 3.78 -13.07
C LEU A 14 7.78 4.34 -13.11
N ALA A 15 7.09 4.17 -14.23
CA ALA A 15 5.69 4.59 -14.39
C ALA A 15 4.78 3.82 -13.42
N GLU A 16 4.91 2.49 -13.35
CA GLU A 16 4.12 1.67 -12.43
C GLU A 16 4.42 2.00 -10.95
N MET A 17 5.68 2.27 -10.61
CA MET A 17 6.07 2.70 -9.26
C MET A 17 5.47 4.08 -8.93
N ALA A 18 5.46 5.01 -9.88
CA ALA A 18 4.86 6.31 -9.69
C ALA A 18 3.33 6.24 -9.54
N GLU A 19 2.67 5.35 -10.29
CA GLU A 19 1.23 5.10 -10.13
C GLU A 19 0.91 4.60 -8.70
N ILE A 20 1.64 3.60 -8.20
CA ILE A 20 1.43 3.12 -6.82
C ILE A 20 1.71 4.22 -5.81
N ALA A 21 2.79 4.99 -5.99
CA ALA A 21 3.14 6.07 -5.06
C ALA A 21 2.04 7.15 -4.98
N ASN A 22 1.42 7.50 -6.10
CA ASN A 22 0.27 8.40 -6.14
C ASN A 22 -0.97 7.84 -5.41
N GLU A 23 -1.17 6.52 -5.47
CA GLU A 23 -2.25 5.86 -4.73
C GLU A 23 -1.95 5.84 -3.23
N VAL A 24 -0.71 5.50 -2.84
CA VAL A 24 -0.29 5.55 -1.43
C VAL A 24 -0.49 6.95 -0.86
N SER A 25 -0.07 8.01 -1.55
CA SER A 25 -0.24 9.38 -1.06
C SER A 25 -1.71 9.76 -0.89
N GLN A 26 -2.60 9.27 -1.76
CA GLN A 26 -4.05 9.50 -1.63
C GLN A 26 -4.68 8.73 -0.46
N LEU A 27 -4.28 7.47 -0.28
CA LEU A 27 -4.82 6.61 0.79
C LEU A 27 -4.39 7.05 2.18
N VAL A 28 -3.18 7.57 2.28
CA VAL A 28 -2.63 8.12 3.51
C VAL A 28 -3.37 9.40 3.92
N GLY A 29 -3.79 10.22 2.94
CA GLY A 29 -4.54 11.44 3.21
C GLY A 29 -3.77 12.39 4.12
N ASP A 30 -4.41 12.86 5.19
CA ASP A 30 -3.81 13.77 6.18
C ASP A 30 -2.93 13.06 7.22
N ASP A 31 -2.81 11.73 7.17
CA ASP A 31 -1.95 10.97 8.10
C ASP A 31 -0.48 11.07 7.68
N GLU A 32 0.28 11.95 8.31
CA GLU A 32 1.70 12.11 7.96
C GLU A 32 2.60 10.93 8.41
N SER A 33 2.06 9.83 8.93
CA SER A 33 2.84 8.68 9.40
C SER A 33 3.60 7.95 8.28
N GLU A 34 4.89 7.71 8.53
CA GLU A 34 5.71 6.82 7.71
C GLU A 34 5.20 5.37 7.76
N GLU A 35 4.68 4.93 8.90
CA GLU A 35 4.14 3.58 9.08
C GLU A 35 2.92 3.35 8.18
N SER A 36 2.04 4.34 8.06
CA SER A 36 0.87 4.30 7.18
C SER A 36 1.29 4.22 5.71
N ARG A 37 2.28 5.02 5.28
CA ARG A 37 2.83 4.95 3.90
C ARG A 37 3.40 3.57 3.60
N VAL A 38 4.15 2.97 4.52
CA VAL A 38 4.71 1.62 4.36
C VAL A 38 3.60 0.57 4.32
N ALA A 39 2.59 0.67 5.18
CA ALA A 39 1.46 -0.25 5.21
C ALA A 39 0.66 -0.21 3.90
N PHE A 40 0.30 0.97 3.41
CA PHE A 40 -0.40 1.12 2.14
C PHE A 40 0.44 0.67 0.94
N ALA A 41 1.75 0.96 0.93
CA ALA A 41 2.64 0.47 -0.12
C ALA A 41 2.66 -1.06 -0.19
N TRP A 42 2.81 -1.74 0.95
CA TRP A 42 2.75 -3.21 1.02
C TRP A 42 1.38 -3.75 0.60
N MET A 43 0.29 -3.16 1.08
CA MET A 43 -1.06 -3.60 0.74
C MET A 43 -1.33 -3.51 -0.77
N LEU A 44 -0.92 -2.42 -1.42
CA LEU A 44 -1.06 -2.27 -2.88
C LEU A 44 -0.18 -3.23 -3.66
N LEU A 45 1.04 -3.50 -3.19
CA LEU A 45 1.93 -4.50 -3.79
C LEU A 45 1.33 -5.91 -3.67
N ASN A 46 0.82 -6.28 -2.49
CA ASN A 46 0.13 -7.56 -2.28
C ASN A 46 -1.11 -7.70 -3.18
N ARG A 47 -1.91 -6.63 -3.30
CA ARG A 47 -3.09 -6.59 -4.16
C ARG A 47 -2.74 -6.79 -5.64
N ARG A 48 -1.68 -6.13 -6.12
CA ARG A 48 -1.19 -6.31 -7.50
C ARG A 48 -0.63 -7.71 -7.74
N ALA A 49 0.08 -8.29 -6.78
CA ALA A 49 0.54 -9.66 -6.85
C ALA A 49 -0.63 -10.66 -6.95
N ALA A 50 -1.72 -10.39 -6.21
CA ALA A 50 -2.97 -11.15 -6.30
C ALA A 50 -3.78 -10.92 -7.59
N ARG A 51 -3.31 -10.03 -8.48
CA ARG A 51 -3.98 -9.61 -9.74
C ARG A 51 -5.40 -9.09 -9.52
N GLU A 52 -5.65 -8.52 -8.35
CA GLU A 52 -6.91 -7.85 -8.06
C GLU A 52 -6.92 -6.51 -8.81
N GLN A 53 -8.00 -6.26 -9.56
CA GLN A 53 -8.18 -4.98 -10.25
C GLN A 53 -8.24 -3.84 -9.24
N PHE A 54 -7.47 -2.79 -9.53
CA PHE A 54 -7.57 -1.54 -8.81
C PHE A 54 -7.67 -0.42 -9.83
N ASP A 55 -8.73 0.38 -9.73
CA ASP A 55 -8.93 1.57 -10.55
C ASP A 55 -8.17 2.74 -9.90
N GLY A 56 -6.85 2.65 -9.94
CA GLY A 56 -5.96 3.74 -9.56
C GLY A 56 -6.07 4.84 -10.60
N GLY A 57 -6.64 5.98 -10.23
CA GLY A 57 -6.73 7.14 -11.12
C GLY A 57 -5.34 7.51 -11.66
N LYS A 58 -5.22 7.67 -12.98
CA LYS A 58 -3.97 8.08 -13.64
C LYS A 58 -3.62 9.53 -13.31
N ARG A 59 -3.01 9.75 -12.14
CA ARG A 59 -2.38 11.03 -11.79
C ARG A 59 -0.92 11.01 -12.29
N PRO A 60 -0.45 12.08 -12.94
CA PRO A 60 0.97 12.18 -13.29
C PRO A 60 1.83 12.22 -12.02
N ALA A 61 3.05 11.68 -12.10
CA ALA A 61 4.04 11.83 -11.05
C ALA A 61 4.31 13.32 -10.77
N ASN A 62 4.24 13.73 -9.50
CA ASN A 62 4.53 15.10 -9.09
C ASN A 62 5.72 15.12 -8.14
N PHE A 63 6.94 15.25 -8.67
CA PHE A 63 8.15 15.30 -7.85
C PHE A 63 8.31 16.60 -7.04
N ALA A 64 7.42 17.58 -7.19
CA ALA A 64 7.36 18.76 -6.32
C ALA A 64 6.43 18.55 -5.10
N ASP A 65 5.69 17.45 -5.06
CA ASP A 65 4.77 17.10 -3.97
C ASP A 65 5.48 16.22 -2.93
N ALA A 66 5.57 16.72 -1.69
CA ALA A 66 6.28 16.04 -0.61
C ALA A 66 5.62 14.69 -0.26
N ASP A 67 4.28 14.61 -0.27
CA ASP A 67 3.57 13.37 0.07
C ASP A 67 3.76 12.30 -0.99
N PHE A 68 3.80 12.70 -2.25
CA PHE A 68 4.18 11.80 -3.34
C PHE A 68 5.61 11.27 -3.15
N LEU A 69 6.58 12.13 -2.86
CA LEU A 69 7.98 11.74 -2.68
C LEU A 69 8.16 10.77 -1.49
N LEU A 70 7.51 11.06 -0.36
CA LEU A 70 7.56 10.19 0.82
C LEU A 70 6.88 8.85 0.56
N SER A 71 5.76 8.85 -0.17
CA SER A 71 5.06 7.63 -0.58
C SER A 71 5.88 6.78 -1.54
N LEU A 72 6.56 7.41 -2.51
CA LEU A 72 7.48 6.75 -3.41
C LEU A 72 8.68 6.17 -2.65
N ALA A 73 9.22 6.88 -1.67
CA ALA A 73 10.32 6.39 -0.83
C ALA A 73 9.91 5.16 -0.01
N ALA A 74 8.72 5.18 0.62
CA ALA A 74 8.17 4.04 1.34
C ALA A 74 7.98 2.83 0.42
N LEU A 75 7.42 3.05 -0.77
CA LEU A 75 7.25 2.03 -1.79
C LEU A 75 8.58 1.39 -2.22
N CYS A 76 9.59 2.21 -2.51
CA CYS A 76 10.93 1.72 -2.87
C CYS A 76 11.55 0.87 -1.75
N ARG A 77 11.36 1.26 -0.48
CA ARG A 77 11.85 0.48 0.67
C ARG A 77 11.14 -0.86 0.80
N ALA A 78 9.82 -0.90 0.58
CA ALA A 78 9.05 -2.14 0.56
C ALA A 78 9.51 -3.06 -0.59
N TRP A 79 9.65 -2.50 -1.80
CA TRP A 79 10.12 -3.22 -2.99
C TRP A 79 11.51 -3.85 -2.79
N ALA A 80 12.45 -3.08 -2.24
CA ALA A 80 13.80 -3.53 -1.93
C ALA A 80 13.86 -4.53 -0.75
N GLY A 81 12.75 -4.71 -0.02
CA GLY A 81 12.71 -5.50 1.22
C GLY A 81 13.52 -4.90 2.36
N ALA A 82 13.72 -3.58 2.36
CA ALA A 82 14.39 -2.85 3.43
C ALA A 82 13.49 -2.67 4.67
N VAL A 83 12.18 -2.85 4.50
CA VAL A 83 11.17 -2.85 5.57
C VAL A 83 10.30 -4.10 5.43
N PRO A 84 9.99 -4.82 6.53
CA PRO A 84 9.07 -5.96 6.48
C PRO A 84 7.64 -5.49 6.17
N ASP A 85 6.78 -6.40 5.71
CA ASP A 85 5.35 -6.13 5.53
C ASP A 85 4.64 -5.99 6.89
N PRO A 86 4.23 -4.78 7.32
CA PRO A 86 3.55 -4.60 8.59
C PRO A 86 2.07 -5.04 8.53
N THR A 87 1.51 -5.18 7.32
CA THR A 87 0.12 -5.59 7.07
C THR A 87 -0.06 -7.10 6.99
N ARG A 88 1.04 -7.85 6.88
CA ARG A 88 1.09 -9.32 6.85
C ARG A 88 0.26 -9.93 5.71
N GLY A 89 0.50 -9.46 4.49
CA GLY A 89 -0.16 -9.98 3.28
C GLY A 89 -1.53 -9.36 3.01
N ALA A 90 -1.83 -8.19 3.59
CA ALA A 90 -3.15 -7.60 3.41
C ALA A 90 -3.37 -7.15 1.95
N THR A 91 -4.57 -7.39 1.43
CA THR A 91 -5.04 -6.88 0.14
C THR A 91 -6.26 -5.99 0.29
N GLN A 92 -6.85 -5.88 1.49
CA GLN A 92 -8.03 -5.07 1.76
C GLN A 92 -7.84 -4.24 3.04
N PHE A 93 -8.53 -3.11 3.13
CA PHE A 93 -8.51 -2.26 4.32
C PHE A 93 -9.82 -1.50 4.48
N HIS A 94 -10.08 -1.00 5.70
CA HIS A 94 -11.10 0.03 5.95
C HIS A 94 -10.74 0.88 7.18
N PRO A 95 -11.28 2.11 7.31
CA PRO A 95 -11.13 2.89 8.52
C PRO A 95 -11.64 2.14 9.75
N HIS A 96 -10.92 2.20 10.86
CA HIS A 96 -11.27 1.48 12.10
C HIS A 96 -12.58 1.94 12.74
N THR A 97 -13.09 3.09 12.32
CA THR A 97 -14.38 3.67 12.74
C THR A 97 -15.56 3.11 11.94
N GLU A 98 -15.31 2.36 10.87
CA GLU A 98 -16.33 1.78 9.99
C GLU A 98 -16.30 0.25 10.07
N LEU A 99 -17.42 -0.41 9.73
CA LEU A 99 -17.47 -1.88 9.61
C LEU A 99 -18.25 -2.29 8.35
N PRO A 100 -17.58 -2.34 7.18
CA PRO A 100 -18.22 -2.72 5.94
C PRO A 100 -18.69 -4.18 5.96
N GLY A 101 -19.69 -4.51 5.13
CA GLY A 101 -20.32 -5.84 5.12
C GLY A 101 -19.34 -6.99 4.88
N TRP A 102 -18.34 -6.79 4.01
CA TRP A 102 -17.31 -7.77 3.70
C TRP A 102 -16.37 -8.07 4.89
N ALA A 103 -16.21 -7.13 5.83
CA ALA A 103 -15.30 -7.26 6.96
C ALA A 103 -15.93 -7.94 8.18
N ARG A 104 -17.26 -8.11 8.23
CA ARG A 104 -17.99 -8.55 9.44
C ARG A 104 -17.57 -9.91 10.00
N GLN A 105 -17.06 -10.80 9.16
CA GLN A 105 -16.62 -12.15 9.54
C GLN A 105 -15.11 -12.35 9.34
N SER A 106 -14.41 -11.30 8.94
CA SER A 106 -12.98 -11.32 8.67
C SER A 106 -12.22 -10.80 9.89
N SER A 107 -11.07 -11.39 10.20
CA SER A 107 -10.21 -10.90 11.28
C SER A 107 -9.12 -9.98 10.74
N PRO A 108 -9.00 -8.74 11.24
CA PRO A 108 -7.93 -7.85 10.79
C PRO A 108 -6.56 -8.40 11.19
N ARG A 109 -5.58 -8.21 10.32
CA ARG A 109 -4.17 -8.59 10.52
C ARG A 109 -3.36 -7.49 11.19
N ALA A 110 -3.75 -6.23 11.00
CA ALA A 110 -3.10 -5.05 11.57
C ALA A 110 -4.10 -3.89 11.73
N LEU A 111 -3.78 -2.98 12.66
CA LEU A 111 -4.39 -1.66 12.81
C LEU A 111 -3.27 -0.61 12.74
N ILE A 112 -3.21 0.14 11.64
CA ILE A 112 -2.13 1.11 11.37
C ILE A 112 -2.78 2.37 10.79
N GLY A 113 -2.39 3.56 11.25
CA GLY A 113 -2.91 4.82 10.71
C GLY A 113 -4.43 4.94 10.77
N GLY A 114 -5.05 4.37 11.82
CA GLY A 114 -6.52 4.31 11.93
C GLY A 114 -7.22 3.44 10.89
N ASN A 115 -6.52 2.51 10.23
CA ASN A 115 -7.09 1.58 9.26
C ASN A 115 -6.85 0.13 9.69
N PHE A 116 -7.89 -0.69 9.61
CA PHE A 116 -7.77 -2.14 9.72
C PHE A 116 -7.38 -2.74 8.37
N PHE A 117 -6.41 -3.66 8.38
CA PHE A 117 -5.89 -4.34 7.19
C PHE A 117 -6.24 -5.83 7.21
N TYR A 118 -6.63 -6.38 6.07
CA TYR A 118 -7.13 -7.75 5.92
C TYR A 118 -6.41 -8.46 4.78
N ALA A 119 -5.97 -9.68 5.05
CA ALA A 119 -5.49 -10.63 4.04
C ALA A 119 -6.65 -11.54 3.59
N PRO A 120 -6.61 -12.08 2.36
CA PRO A 120 -7.56 -13.10 1.89
C PRO A 120 -7.67 -14.32 2.81
#